data_AF-A0A368KA11-F1
#
_entry.id   AF-A0A368KA11-F1
#
_cell.length_a   1.000
_cell.length_b   1.000
_cell.length_c   1.000
_cell.angle_alpha   90.00
_cell.angle_beta   90.00
_cell.angle_gamma   90.00
#
_symmetry.space_group_name_H-M   'P 1'
#
loop_
_entity.id
_entity.type
_entity.pdbx_description
1 polymer ?
#
loop_
_entity_poly.entity_id
_entity_poly.type
_entity_poly.pdbx_seq_one_letter_code
_entity_poly.pdbx_strand_id
1 'polypeptide(L)'
;MQIFDFINKDELNELPEDESTAFLEFVRIARLRLQTRLGELDPQDEHDSDIAHDARHGFVNVVTATARRLHIEPFASMDVPRVKDLTYEDYRQFIADVDHYMTQMLFDGRGASRRETVGLSDDAKTKIRSKLFHLREALENSGYDERTRARLRVRLDEFEKELEKNRINIGAVAWVALEILVAPGALMGTYDASVKLINQIMRIVGEEKISEDERRRLPPVESPAALMPPRTEEKKKNLETDFGRGFSRDLDGEIPF
;
A
#
# COMPACT_ATOMS: atom_id res chain seq x y z
N MET A 1 -25.43 -5.43 -18.04
CA MET A 1 -25.47 -4.50 -16.90
C MET A 1 -24.77 -3.18 -17.24
N GLN A 2 -25.16 -2.08 -16.58
CA GLN A 2 -24.58 -0.75 -16.78
C GLN A 2 -23.61 -0.39 -15.66
N ILE A 3 -22.66 0.53 -15.91
CA ILE A 3 -21.67 0.99 -14.93
C ILE A 3 -22.30 1.50 -13.62
N PHE A 4 -23.50 2.09 -13.71
CA PHE A 4 -24.24 2.63 -12.56
C PHE A 4 -24.75 1.57 -11.59
N ASP A 5 -24.77 0.30 -12.00
CA ASP A 5 -25.08 -0.82 -11.11
C ASP A 5 -23.94 -1.03 -10.08
N PHE A 6 -22.72 -0.62 -10.41
CA PHE A 6 -21.53 -0.85 -9.57
C PHE A 6 -21.05 0.37 -8.79
N ILE A 7 -21.31 1.58 -9.27
CA ILE A 7 -21.01 2.82 -8.54
C ILE A 7 -22.06 3.88 -8.88
N ASN A 8 -22.50 4.65 -7.88
CA ASN A 8 -23.39 5.79 -8.12
C ASN A 8 -22.55 7.06 -8.40
N LYS A 9 -23.22 8.14 -8.84
CA LYS A 9 -22.52 9.37 -9.22
C LYS A 9 -21.86 10.08 -8.04
N ASP A 10 -22.47 10.00 -6.86
CA ASP A 10 -21.97 10.68 -5.67
C ASP A 10 -20.70 9.99 -5.15
N GLU A 11 -20.71 8.66 -5.06
CA GLU A 11 -19.53 7.83 -4.76
C GLU A 11 -18.41 8.05 -5.76
N LEU A 12 -18.73 8.22 -7.05
CA LEU A 12 -17.73 8.51 -8.08
C LEU A 12 -17.05 9.87 -7.84
N ASN A 13 -17.79 10.87 -7.35
CA ASN A 13 -17.24 12.19 -7.03
C ASN A 13 -16.44 12.19 -5.71
N GLU A 14 -16.71 11.24 -4.82
CA GLU A 14 -16.00 11.07 -3.54
C GLU A 14 -14.73 10.22 -3.67
N LEU A 15 -14.44 9.66 -4.85
CA LEU A 15 -13.22 8.90 -5.07
C LEU A 15 -11.97 9.79 -4.84
N PRO A 16 -10.90 9.25 -4.26
CA PRO A 16 -9.62 9.94 -4.12
C PRO A 16 -9.08 10.48 -5.45
N GLU A 17 -8.29 11.56 -5.40
CA GLU A 17 -7.64 12.12 -6.60
C GLU A 17 -6.49 11.26 -7.11
N ASP A 18 -5.83 10.50 -6.23
CA ASP A 18 -4.76 9.57 -6.58
C ASP A 18 -5.33 8.38 -7.36
N GLU A 19 -4.86 8.16 -8.60
CA GLU A 19 -5.37 7.14 -9.52
C GLU A 19 -5.36 5.73 -8.90
N SER A 20 -4.30 5.40 -8.16
CA SER A 20 -4.14 4.10 -7.51
C SER A 20 -5.15 3.92 -6.38
N THR A 21 -5.30 4.91 -5.51
CA THR A 21 -6.24 4.87 -4.39
C THR A 21 -7.69 4.92 -4.89
N ALA A 22 -7.96 5.70 -5.94
CA ALA A 22 -9.26 5.75 -6.61
C ALA A 22 -9.65 4.38 -7.17
N PHE A 23 -8.72 3.68 -7.82
CA PHE A 23 -8.95 2.33 -8.33
C PHE A 23 -9.25 1.33 -7.22
N LEU A 24 -8.49 1.36 -6.12
CA LEU A 24 -8.71 0.50 -4.96
C LEU A 24 -10.11 0.69 -4.36
N GLU A 25 -10.51 1.94 -4.14
CA GLU A 25 -11.82 2.28 -3.59
C GLU A 25 -12.95 1.89 -4.53
N PHE A 26 -12.79 2.16 -5.82
CA PHE A 26 -13.75 1.76 -6.84
C PHE A 26 -13.98 0.24 -6.85
N VAL A 27 -12.91 -0.56 -6.90
CA VAL A 27 -13.01 -2.02 -6.92
C VAL A 27 -13.66 -2.54 -5.66
N ARG A 28 -13.36 -1.95 -4.49
CA ARG A 28 -13.99 -2.30 -3.21
C ARG A 28 -15.51 -2.12 -3.26
N ILE A 29 -15.98 -0.96 -3.73
CA ILE A 29 -17.41 -0.65 -3.85
C ILE A 29 -18.08 -1.61 -4.85
N ALA A 30 -17.48 -1.78 -6.03
CA ALA A 30 -18.01 -2.63 -7.09
C ALA A 30 -18.14 -4.09 -6.65
N ARG A 31 -17.14 -4.62 -5.91
CA ARG A 31 -17.18 -6.00 -5.37
C ARG A 31 -18.27 -6.18 -4.34
N LEU A 32 -18.44 -5.23 -3.43
CA LEU A 32 -19.49 -5.30 -2.42
C LEU A 32 -20.86 -5.41 -3.08
N ARG A 33 -21.13 -4.57 -4.08
CA ARG A 33 -22.41 -4.60 -4.83
C ARG A 33 -22.58 -5.88 -5.63
N LEU A 34 -21.52 -6.38 -6.27
CA LEU A 34 -21.56 -7.66 -6.96
C LEU A 34 -21.92 -8.79 -5.99
N GLN A 35 -21.28 -8.84 -4.82
CA GLN A 35 -21.55 -9.87 -3.81
C GLN A 35 -22.97 -9.80 -3.27
N THR A 36 -23.48 -8.61 -2.96
CA THR A 36 -24.87 -8.42 -2.55
C THR A 36 -25.82 -8.96 -3.59
N ARG A 37 -25.63 -8.58 -4.86
CA ARG A 37 -26.47 -9.04 -5.96
C ARG A 37 -26.41 -10.55 -6.16
N LEU A 38 -25.22 -11.14 -6.16
CA LEU A 38 -25.07 -12.59 -6.33
C LEU A 38 -25.64 -13.37 -5.13
N GLY A 39 -25.70 -12.77 -3.94
CA GLY A 39 -26.29 -13.39 -2.75
C GLY A 39 -27.82 -13.43 -2.75
N GLU A 40 -28.48 -12.63 -3.60
CA GLU A 40 -29.94 -12.60 -3.76
C GLU A 40 -30.46 -13.64 -4.77
N LEU A 41 -29.56 -14.29 -5.53
CA LEU A 41 -29.90 -15.22 -6.61
C LEU A 41 -29.93 -16.67 -6.11
N ASP A 42 -30.86 -17.47 -6.64
CA ASP A 42 -30.90 -18.92 -6.40
C ASP A 42 -30.00 -19.66 -7.40
N PRO A 43 -28.95 -20.37 -6.94
CA PRO A 43 -28.07 -21.12 -7.83
C PRO A 43 -28.73 -22.31 -8.54
N GLN A 44 -29.94 -22.72 -8.14
CA GLN A 44 -30.68 -23.81 -8.80
C GLN A 44 -31.60 -23.31 -9.93
N ASP A 45 -31.81 -22.00 -10.05
CA ASP A 45 -32.64 -21.41 -11.10
C ASP A 45 -31.80 -21.03 -12.33
N GLU A 46 -32.23 -21.49 -13.51
CA GLU A 46 -31.51 -21.27 -14.78
C GLU A 46 -31.46 -19.79 -15.18
N HIS A 47 -32.53 -19.04 -14.90
CA HIS A 47 -32.58 -17.61 -15.19
C HIS A 47 -31.63 -16.84 -14.27
N ASP A 48 -31.58 -17.20 -13.00
CA ASP A 48 -30.66 -16.60 -12.02
C ASP A 48 -29.19 -16.93 -12.35
N SER A 49 -28.91 -18.11 -12.91
CA SER A 49 -27.58 -18.46 -13.42
C SER A 49 -27.12 -17.52 -14.54
N ASP A 50 -27.99 -17.22 -15.50
CA ASP A 50 -27.71 -16.26 -16.58
C ASP A 50 -27.49 -14.84 -16.03
N ILE A 51 -28.30 -14.41 -15.07
CA ILE A 51 -28.13 -13.11 -14.40
C ILE A 51 -26.80 -13.04 -13.66
N ALA A 52 -26.41 -14.11 -12.97
CA ALA A 52 -25.14 -14.20 -12.26
C ALA A 52 -23.95 -14.13 -13.22
N HIS A 53 -24.07 -14.77 -14.38
CA HIS A 53 -23.06 -14.73 -15.44
C HIS A 53 -22.91 -13.32 -16.03
N ASP A 54 -24.02 -12.67 -16.40
CA ASP A 54 -24.05 -11.29 -16.86
C ASP A 54 -23.49 -10.31 -15.82
N ALA A 55 -23.74 -10.56 -14.53
CA ALA A 55 -23.23 -9.73 -13.44
C ALA A 55 -21.71 -9.82 -13.31
N ARG A 56 -21.15 -11.04 -13.39
CA ARG A 56 -19.70 -11.28 -13.38
C ARG A 56 -19.03 -10.65 -14.59
N HIS A 57 -19.60 -10.80 -15.77
CA HIS A 57 -19.10 -10.15 -16.99
C HIS A 57 -19.10 -8.63 -16.85
N GLY A 58 -20.21 -8.06 -16.39
CA GLY A 58 -20.33 -6.63 -16.12
C GLY A 58 -19.25 -6.12 -15.17
N PHE A 59 -18.93 -6.88 -14.13
CA PHE A 59 -17.88 -6.52 -13.18
C PHE A 59 -16.50 -6.49 -13.84
N VAL A 60 -16.13 -7.54 -14.58
CA VAL A 60 -14.86 -7.61 -15.32
C VAL A 60 -14.74 -6.40 -16.26
N ASN A 61 -15.77 -6.17 -17.07
CA ASN A 61 -15.78 -5.07 -18.04
C ASN A 61 -15.61 -3.70 -17.36
N VAL A 62 -16.34 -3.45 -16.27
CA VAL A 62 -16.31 -2.17 -15.57
C VAL A 62 -14.98 -1.95 -14.86
N VAL A 63 -14.42 -2.97 -14.19
CA VAL A 63 -13.10 -2.87 -13.56
C VAL A 63 -12.01 -2.62 -14.60
N THR A 64 -12.01 -3.36 -15.71
CA THR A 64 -11.06 -3.16 -16.82
C THR A 64 -11.20 -1.77 -17.44
N ALA A 65 -12.42 -1.28 -17.65
CA ALA A 65 -12.67 0.06 -18.17
C ALA A 65 -12.15 1.16 -17.22
N THR A 66 -12.39 1.01 -15.92
CA THR A 66 -11.88 1.93 -14.89
C THR A 66 -10.36 1.89 -14.84
N ALA A 67 -9.76 0.70 -14.85
CA ALA A 67 -8.31 0.55 -14.89
C ALA A 67 -7.70 1.24 -16.12
N ARG A 68 -8.33 1.10 -17.29
CA ARG A 68 -7.87 1.74 -18.53
C ARG A 68 -8.00 3.27 -18.47
N ARG A 69 -9.03 3.79 -17.80
CA ARG A 69 -9.21 5.24 -17.57
C ARG A 69 -8.18 5.82 -16.60
N LEU A 70 -7.81 5.05 -15.58
CA LEU A 70 -6.86 5.43 -14.53
C LEU A 70 -5.44 4.92 -14.79
N HIS A 71 -5.16 4.41 -15.99
CA HIS A 71 -3.84 3.92 -16.40
C HIS A 71 -3.23 2.85 -15.48
N ILE A 72 -4.06 1.98 -14.90
CA ILE A 72 -3.65 0.94 -13.95
C ILE A 72 -3.26 -0.35 -14.69
N GLU A 73 -1.97 -0.63 -14.80
CA GLU A 73 -1.46 -1.88 -15.36
C GLU A 73 -1.39 -3.00 -14.32
N PRO A 74 -1.64 -4.28 -14.69
CA PRO A 74 -1.79 -4.80 -16.06
C PRO A 74 -3.22 -4.73 -16.64
N PHE A 75 -4.20 -4.26 -15.86
CA PHE A 75 -5.61 -4.33 -16.26
C PHE A 75 -5.98 -3.36 -17.37
N ALA A 76 -5.31 -2.21 -17.48
CA ALA A 76 -5.51 -1.25 -18.55
C ALA A 76 -5.27 -1.87 -19.94
N SER A 77 -4.28 -2.75 -20.03
CA SER A 77 -3.91 -3.48 -21.25
C SER A 77 -4.71 -4.78 -21.47
N MET A 78 -5.53 -5.21 -20.52
CA MET A 78 -6.31 -6.44 -20.63
C MET A 78 -7.50 -6.28 -21.57
N ASP A 79 -7.73 -7.26 -22.44
CA ASP A 79 -8.94 -7.33 -23.26
C ASP A 79 -10.11 -7.87 -22.45
N VAL A 80 -11.29 -7.27 -22.63
CA VAL A 80 -12.53 -7.75 -22.00
C VAL A 80 -13.09 -8.88 -22.88
N PRO A 81 -13.22 -10.11 -22.38
CA PRO A 81 -13.83 -11.20 -23.14
C PRO A 81 -15.28 -10.85 -23.48
N ARG A 82 -15.81 -11.43 -24.57
CA ARG A 82 -17.24 -11.28 -24.87
C ARG A 82 -18.04 -12.04 -23.81
N VAL A 83 -19.30 -11.64 -23.61
CA VAL A 83 -20.19 -12.26 -22.61
C VAL A 83 -20.14 -13.78 -22.73
N LYS A 84 -20.41 -14.32 -23.92
CA LYS A 84 -20.43 -15.77 -24.18
C LYS A 84 -19.10 -16.50 -23.98
N ASP A 85 -17.99 -15.78 -24.03
CA ASP A 85 -16.65 -16.35 -23.96
C ASP A 85 -16.10 -16.34 -22.52
N LEU A 86 -16.73 -15.59 -21.61
CA LEU A 86 -16.31 -15.52 -20.21
C LEU A 86 -16.77 -16.77 -19.46
N THR A 87 -15.84 -17.61 -19.04
CA THR A 87 -16.11 -18.74 -18.15
C THR A 87 -16.06 -18.34 -16.68
N TYR A 88 -16.56 -19.22 -15.79
CA TYR A 88 -16.45 -18.99 -14.35
C TYR A 88 -15.00 -19.03 -13.87
N GLU A 89 -14.18 -19.88 -14.49
CA GLU A 89 -12.74 -19.97 -14.24
C GLU A 89 -12.02 -18.67 -14.62
N ASP A 90 -12.34 -18.07 -15.77
CA ASP A 90 -11.78 -16.78 -16.19
C ASP A 90 -12.12 -15.67 -15.19
N TYR A 91 -13.38 -15.62 -14.76
CA TYR A 91 -13.82 -14.67 -13.72
C TYR A 91 -13.06 -14.89 -12.40
N ARG A 92 -12.88 -16.15 -11.97
CA ARG A 92 -12.14 -16.45 -10.74
C ARG A 92 -10.67 -16.05 -10.84
N GLN A 93 -10.04 -16.29 -11.99
CA GLN A 93 -8.66 -15.87 -12.24
C GLN A 93 -8.55 -14.35 -12.22
N PHE A 94 -9.47 -13.64 -12.88
CA PHE A 94 -9.52 -12.18 -12.86
C PHE A 94 -9.62 -11.62 -11.43
N ILE A 95 -10.48 -12.19 -10.59
CA ILE A 95 -10.58 -11.79 -9.18
C ILE A 95 -9.26 -12.03 -8.43
N ALA A 96 -8.62 -13.18 -8.64
CA ALA A 96 -7.33 -13.48 -8.02
C ALA A 96 -6.23 -12.50 -8.44
N ASP A 97 -6.20 -12.12 -9.72
CA ASP A 97 -5.24 -11.16 -10.26
C ASP A 97 -5.49 -9.76 -9.67
N VAL A 98 -6.75 -9.34 -9.61
CA VAL A 98 -7.15 -8.08 -8.97
C VAL A 98 -6.75 -8.08 -7.49
N ASP A 99 -7.03 -9.14 -6.74
CA ASP A 99 -6.66 -9.24 -5.33
C ASP A 99 -5.15 -9.21 -5.11
N HIS A 100 -4.40 -9.90 -5.97
CA HIS A 100 -2.94 -9.87 -5.95
C HIS A 100 -2.42 -8.45 -6.16
N TYR A 101 -2.92 -7.77 -7.18
CA TYR A 101 -2.51 -6.41 -7.51
C TYR A 101 -2.91 -5.38 -6.45
N MET A 102 -4.15 -5.44 -5.96
CA MET A 102 -4.62 -4.59 -4.86
C MET A 102 -3.72 -4.75 -3.63
N THR A 103 -3.29 -5.99 -3.34
CA THR A 103 -2.34 -6.27 -2.26
C THR A 103 -1.01 -5.58 -2.51
N GLN A 104 -0.44 -5.68 -3.72
CA GLN A 104 0.80 -4.98 -4.08
C GLN A 104 0.67 -3.47 -3.87
N MET A 105 -0.40 -2.85 -4.38
CA MET A 105 -0.66 -1.41 -4.23
C MET A 105 -0.73 -0.99 -2.76
N LEU A 106 -1.39 -1.78 -1.91
CA LEU A 106 -1.50 -1.50 -0.47
C LEU A 106 -0.12 -1.52 0.22
N PHE A 107 0.81 -2.35 -0.25
CA PHE A 107 2.18 -2.39 0.26
C PHE A 107 3.06 -1.26 -0.31
N ASP A 108 2.88 -0.90 -1.58
CA ASP A 108 3.60 0.20 -2.20
C ASP A 108 3.21 1.56 -1.59
N GLY A 109 1.92 1.77 -1.32
CA GLY A 109 1.42 2.96 -0.63
C GLY A 109 1.96 3.10 0.81
N ARG A 110 2.23 1.98 1.51
CA ARG A 110 2.91 2.00 2.81
C ARG A 110 4.34 2.54 2.71
N GLY A 111 5.01 2.35 1.57
CA GLY A 111 6.35 2.89 1.32
C GLY A 111 6.35 4.41 1.27
N ALA A 112 5.42 5.02 0.53
CA ALA A 112 5.27 6.46 0.42
C ALA A 112 4.90 7.11 1.76
N SER A 113 3.89 6.59 2.46
CA SER A 113 3.49 7.08 3.79
C SER A 113 4.60 6.93 4.85
N ARG A 114 5.46 5.90 4.73
CA ARG A 114 6.64 5.74 5.61
C ARG A 114 7.82 6.68 5.30
N ARG A 115 7.83 7.34 4.14
CA ARG A 115 8.82 8.39 3.82
C ARG A 115 8.47 9.70 4.52
N GLU A 116 7.18 10.01 4.59
CA GLU A 116 6.65 11.24 5.18
C GLU A 116 6.45 11.15 6.70
N THR A 117 6.57 9.94 7.27
CA THR A 117 6.45 9.72 8.72
C THR A 117 7.77 9.30 9.34
N VAL A 118 7.98 9.68 10.60
CA VAL A 118 9.15 9.29 11.40
C VAL A 118 8.71 8.66 12.71
N GLY A 119 9.37 7.56 13.09
CA GLY A 119 9.23 6.98 14.42
C GLY A 119 10.07 7.75 15.42
N LEU A 120 9.46 8.30 16.47
CA LEU A 120 10.18 9.03 17.51
C LEU A 120 10.47 8.12 18.71
N SER A 121 11.67 8.23 19.25
CA SER A 121 12.00 7.67 20.57
C SER A 121 11.21 8.38 21.69
N ASP A 122 11.00 7.71 22.82
CA ASP A 122 10.31 8.30 23.97
C ASP A 122 11.07 9.52 24.53
N ASP A 123 12.41 9.51 24.43
CA ASP A 123 13.27 10.64 24.76
C ASP A 123 13.03 11.83 23.81
N ALA A 124 13.00 11.59 22.50
CA ALA A 124 12.67 12.62 21.51
C ALA A 124 11.26 13.19 21.74
N LYS A 125 10.26 12.35 22.01
CA LYS A 125 8.90 12.80 22.36
C LYS A 125 8.91 13.70 23.58
N THR A 126 9.61 13.31 24.64
CA THR A 126 9.71 14.11 25.88
C THR A 126 10.37 15.46 25.63
N LYS A 127 11.47 15.48 24.85
CA LYS A 127 12.13 16.73 24.44
C LYS A 127 11.19 17.63 23.64
N ILE A 128 10.45 17.07 22.68
CA ILE A 128 9.49 17.83 21.87
C ILE A 128 8.35 18.37 22.75
N ARG A 129 7.77 17.57 23.66
CA ARG A 129 6.75 18.06 24.62
C ARG A 129 7.25 19.24 25.44
N SER A 130 8.49 19.16 25.95
CA SER A 130 9.11 20.28 26.67
C SER A 130 9.24 21.54 25.79
N LYS A 131 9.62 21.40 24.51
CA LYS A 131 9.68 22.54 23.58
C LYS A 131 8.29 23.10 23.25
N LEU A 132 7.28 22.25 23.11
CA LEU A 132 5.89 22.69 22.90
C LEU A 132 5.35 23.46 24.09
N PHE A 133 5.65 23.03 25.32
CA PHE A 133 5.30 23.77 26.53
C PHE A 133 5.87 25.19 26.50
N HIS A 134 7.17 25.34 26.24
CA HIS A 134 7.79 26.67 26.14
C HIS A 134 7.28 27.49 24.95
N LEU A 135 6.84 26.84 23.88
CA LEU A 135 6.26 27.51 22.73
C LEU A 135 4.87 28.07 23.08
N ARG A 136 4.07 27.33 23.86
CA ARG A 136 2.82 27.84 24.44
C ARG A 136 3.09 29.04 25.35
N GLU A 137 4.08 28.96 26.25
CA GLU A 137 4.46 30.11 27.10
C GLU A 137 4.89 31.33 26.28
N ALA A 138 5.66 31.12 25.20
CA ALA A 138 6.07 32.21 24.31
C ALA A 138 4.87 32.84 23.56
N LEU A 139 3.85 32.04 23.21
CA LEU A 139 2.61 32.52 22.61
C LEU A 139 1.75 33.32 23.59
N GLU A 140 1.64 32.88 24.85
CA GLU A 140 0.91 33.62 25.87
C GLU A 140 1.52 34.99 26.15
N ASN A 141 2.85 35.05 26.18
CA ASN A 141 3.60 36.28 26.43
C ASN A 141 3.82 37.12 25.15
N SER A 142 3.27 36.70 24.02
CA SER A 142 3.38 37.43 22.76
C SER A 142 2.29 38.49 22.62
N GLY A 143 2.59 39.55 21.86
CA GLY A 143 1.60 40.57 21.52
C GLY A 143 0.67 40.17 20.35
N TYR A 144 0.53 38.88 20.02
CA TYR A 144 -0.38 38.45 18.95
C TYR A 144 -1.82 38.84 19.27
N ASP A 145 -2.61 39.10 18.23
CA ASP A 145 -4.04 39.27 18.36
C ASP A 145 -4.70 37.96 18.80
N GLU A 146 -5.83 38.06 19.52
CA GLU A 146 -6.48 36.90 20.13
C GLU A 146 -6.89 35.85 19.07
N ARG A 147 -7.23 36.28 17.86
CA ARG A 147 -7.57 35.37 16.76
C ARG A 147 -6.36 34.54 16.32
N THR A 148 -5.20 35.16 16.14
CA THR A 148 -3.97 34.44 15.77
C THR A 148 -3.50 33.53 16.91
N ARG A 149 -3.57 33.99 18.17
CA ARG A 149 -3.23 33.18 19.34
C ARG A 149 -4.11 31.93 19.44
N ALA A 150 -5.43 32.09 19.30
CA ALA A 150 -6.37 30.97 19.31
C ALA A 150 -6.09 29.97 18.19
N ARG A 151 -5.81 30.44 16.96
CA ARG A 151 -5.46 29.56 15.84
C ARG A 151 -4.19 28.76 16.12
N LEU A 152 -3.13 29.42 16.60
CA LEU A 152 -1.87 28.76 16.93
C LEU A 152 -2.02 27.75 18.07
N ARG A 153 -2.82 28.05 19.10
CA ARG A 153 -3.13 27.08 20.17
C ARG A 153 -3.77 25.81 19.63
N VAL A 154 -4.79 25.94 18.77
CA VAL A 154 -5.45 24.79 18.14
C VAL A 154 -4.43 23.96 17.36
N ARG A 155 -3.52 24.59 16.62
CA ARG A 155 -2.46 23.87 15.91
C ARG A 155 -1.47 23.16 16.82
N LEU A 156 -1.10 23.75 17.94
CA LEU A 156 -0.24 23.07 18.92
C LEU A 156 -0.95 21.89 19.58
N ASP A 157 -2.25 22.00 19.84
CA ASP A 157 -3.06 20.89 20.35
C ASP A 157 -3.16 19.74 19.32
N GLU A 158 -3.34 20.06 18.05
CA GLU A 158 -3.32 19.08 16.95
C GLU A 158 -1.94 18.40 16.84
N PHE A 159 -0.87 19.16 16.95
CA PHE A 159 0.49 18.62 16.88
C PHE A 159 0.85 17.77 18.11
N GLU A 160 0.37 18.14 19.30
CA GLU A 160 0.53 17.34 20.51
C GLU A 160 -0.21 16.00 20.40
N LYS A 161 -1.43 16.00 19.85
CA LYS A 161 -2.16 14.76 19.52
C LYS A 161 -1.41 13.91 18.49
N GLU A 162 -0.77 14.54 17.50
CA GLU A 162 0.05 13.83 16.53
C GLU A 162 1.27 13.14 17.20
N LEU A 163 1.86 13.78 18.21
CA LEU A 163 3.01 13.26 18.96
C LEU A 163 2.70 11.98 19.75
N GLU A 164 1.43 11.79 20.17
CA GLU A 164 0.98 10.59 20.85
C GLU A 164 0.93 9.37 19.92
N LYS A 165 0.92 9.57 18.59
CA LYS A 165 0.98 8.47 17.63
C LYS A 165 2.33 7.75 17.69
N ASN A 166 2.35 6.50 17.23
CA ASN A 166 3.59 5.72 17.14
C ASN A 166 4.58 6.33 16.11
N ARG A 167 4.05 6.96 15.06
CA ARG A 167 4.83 7.69 14.06
C ARG A 167 4.21 9.05 13.86
N ILE A 168 5.04 10.09 13.75
CA ILE A 168 4.57 11.44 13.48
C ILE A 168 4.71 11.75 11.99
N ASN A 169 3.77 12.52 11.43
CA ASN A 169 3.90 13.06 10.09
C ASN A 169 4.85 14.28 10.10
N ILE A 170 5.91 14.23 9.30
CA ILE A 170 6.89 15.33 9.17
C ILE A 170 6.21 16.59 8.63
N GLY A 171 5.20 16.44 7.76
CA GLY A 171 4.38 17.53 7.27
C GLY A 171 3.62 18.27 8.38
N ALA A 172 3.16 17.56 9.43
CA ALA A 172 2.50 18.21 10.57
C ALA A 172 3.46 19.16 11.30
N VAL A 173 4.74 18.78 11.44
CA VAL A 173 5.80 19.65 12.00
C VAL A 173 6.01 20.87 11.10
N ALA A 174 6.09 20.66 9.78
CA ALA A 174 6.30 21.72 8.80
C ALA A 174 5.15 22.74 8.77
N TRP A 175 3.91 22.29 8.92
CA TRP A 175 2.73 23.16 9.00
C TRP A 175 2.76 24.06 10.24
N VAL A 176 3.09 23.51 11.42
CA VAL A 176 3.24 24.32 12.64
C VAL A 176 4.36 25.34 12.48
N ALA A 177 5.50 24.94 11.88
CA ALA A 177 6.58 25.86 11.59
C ALA A 177 6.14 27.00 10.67
N LEU A 178 5.47 26.68 9.57
CA LEU A 178 4.98 27.68 8.63
C LEU A 178 4.01 28.66 9.29
N GLU A 179 3.08 28.19 10.12
CA GLU A 179 2.14 29.08 10.81
C GLU A 179 2.84 30.04 11.78
N ILE A 180 3.88 29.59 12.49
CA ILE A 180 4.68 30.44 13.38
C ILE A 180 5.49 31.46 12.56
N LEU A 181 6.07 31.04 11.43
CA LEU A 181 6.87 31.91 10.56
C LEU A 181 6.05 33.01 9.89
N VAL A 182 4.82 32.69 9.47
CA VAL A 182 3.92 33.60 8.73
C VAL A 182 3.07 34.47 9.67
N ALA A 183 2.99 34.15 10.96
CA ALA A 183 2.28 34.97 11.95
C ALA A 183 2.87 36.40 11.99
N PRO A 184 2.10 37.45 11.62
CA PRO A 184 2.59 38.82 11.59
C PRO A 184 3.17 39.22 12.96
N GLY A 185 4.43 39.66 12.94
CA GLY A 185 5.23 39.85 14.15
C GLY A 185 4.64 40.85 15.13
N ALA A 186 4.16 40.36 16.27
CA ALA A 186 3.97 41.18 17.45
C ALA A 186 5.32 41.38 18.16
N LEU A 187 6.02 42.45 17.75
CA LEU A 187 7.07 43.17 18.47
C LEU A 187 8.06 42.32 19.30
N MET A 188 9.14 41.93 18.62
CA MET A 188 10.53 41.82 19.11
C MET A 188 10.75 41.19 20.49
N GLY A 189 10.86 39.87 20.52
CA GLY A 189 11.44 39.12 21.64
C GLY A 189 10.98 37.66 21.67
N THR A 190 9.67 37.46 21.62
CA THR A 190 9.06 36.12 21.64
C THR A 190 9.12 35.41 20.29
N TYR A 191 9.13 36.14 19.18
CA TYR A 191 9.27 35.56 17.84
C TYR A 191 10.58 34.77 17.68
N ASP A 192 11.71 35.36 18.06
CA ASP A 192 13.02 34.68 18.00
C ASP A 192 13.08 33.44 18.89
N ALA A 193 12.41 33.48 20.06
CA ALA A 193 12.30 32.33 20.95
C ALA A 193 11.47 31.21 20.30
N SER A 194 10.28 31.54 19.76
CA SER A 194 9.40 30.58 19.07
C SER A 194 10.08 29.96 17.85
N VAL A 195 10.77 30.76 17.04
CA VAL A 195 11.54 30.27 15.87
C VAL A 195 12.69 29.35 16.30
N LYS A 196 13.40 29.68 17.38
CA LYS A 196 14.44 28.79 17.93
C LYS A 196 13.86 27.47 18.43
N LEU A 197 12.73 27.51 19.14
CA LEU A 197 12.07 26.31 19.66
C LEU A 197 11.59 25.39 18.53
N ILE A 198 10.95 25.95 17.49
CA ILE A 198 10.50 25.14 16.35
C ILE A 198 11.66 24.57 15.53
N ASN A 199 12.76 25.33 15.38
CA ASN A 199 13.97 24.82 14.74
C ASN A 199 14.59 23.66 15.54
N GLN A 200 14.55 23.72 16.88
CA GLN A 200 14.99 22.61 17.72
C GLN A 200 14.08 21.38 17.56
N ILE A 201 12.75 21.57 17.47
CA ILE A 201 11.82 20.48 17.18
C ILE A 201 12.14 19.85 15.82
N MET A 202 12.24 20.65 14.76
CA MET A 202 12.60 20.16 13.42
C MET A 202 13.93 19.42 13.40
N ARG A 203 14.92 19.89 14.16
CA ARG A 203 16.21 19.21 14.30
C ARG A 203 16.08 17.84 14.97
N ILE A 204 15.36 17.74 16.09
CA ILE A 204 15.13 16.46 16.79
C ILE A 204 14.44 15.46 15.85
N VAL A 205 13.39 15.92 15.15
CA VAL A 205 12.64 15.11 14.18
C VAL A 205 13.55 14.67 13.02
N GLY A 206 14.41 15.56 12.53
CA GLY A 206 15.38 15.25 11.48
C GLY A 206 16.45 14.24 11.91
N GLU A 207 16.99 14.38 13.12
CA GLU A 207 17.97 13.44 13.71
C GLU A 207 17.36 12.03 13.84
N GLU A 208 16.13 11.93 14.36
CA GLU A 208 15.40 10.65 14.44
C GLU A 208 15.11 10.07 13.05
N LYS A 209 14.78 10.91 12.05
CA LYS A 209 14.56 10.45 10.67
C LYS A 209 15.83 9.89 10.03
N ILE A 210 16.96 10.55 10.24
CA ILE A 210 18.27 10.09 9.74
C ILE A 210 18.63 8.75 10.40
N SER A 211 18.52 8.66 11.73
CA SER A 211 18.76 7.42 12.49
C SER A 211 17.85 6.28 12.04
N GLU A 212 16.56 6.58 11.81
CA GLU A 212 15.61 5.60 11.28
C GLU A 212 16.00 5.14 9.87
N ASP A 213 16.37 6.06 8.98
CA ASP A 213 16.79 5.73 7.62
C ASP A 213 18.09 4.92 7.58
N GLU A 214 19.04 5.20 8.48
CA GLU A 214 20.26 4.42 8.64
C GLU A 214 19.95 2.98 9.08
N ARG A 215 19.03 2.80 10.05
CA ARG A 215 18.57 1.47 10.48
C ARG A 215 17.83 0.70 9.38
N ARG A 216 17.19 1.42 8.46
CA ARG A 216 16.47 0.84 7.32
C ARG A 216 17.37 0.43 6.18
N ARG A 217 18.61 0.93 6.11
CA ARG A 217 19.56 0.46 5.10
C ARG A 217 19.84 -1.00 5.41
N LEU A 218 19.33 -1.89 4.54
CA LEU A 218 19.74 -3.28 4.53
C LEU A 218 21.28 -3.32 4.49
N PRO A 219 21.93 -4.28 5.18
CA PRO A 219 23.36 -4.50 4.98
C PRO A 219 23.61 -4.63 3.47
N PRO A 220 24.69 -4.05 2.93
CA PRO A 220 24.96 -4.09 1.51
C PRO A 220 24.86 -5.54 1.04
N VAL A 221 23.97 -5.79 0.07
CA VAL A 221 23.80 -7.10 -0.52
C VAL A 221 25.16 -7.50 -1.08
N GLU A 222 25.83 -8.44 -0.40
CA GLU A 222 27.00 -9.09 -0.97
C GLU A 222 26.58 -9.58 -2.35
N SER A 223 27.34 -9.19 -3.38
CA SER A 223 27.04 -9.55 -4.76
C SER A 223 26.77 -11.06 -4.80
N PRO A 224 25.58 -11.50 -5.25
CA PRO A 224 25.20 -12.90 -5.15
C PRO A 224 26.31 -13.76 -5.74
N ALA A 225 26.79 -14.72 -4.96
CA ALA A 225 27.84 -15.63 -5.39
C ALA A 225 27.45 -16.20 -6.75
N ALA A 226 28.32 -16.03 -7.75
CA ALA A 226 28.04 -16.45 -9.10
C ALA A 226 27.56 -17.90 -9.09
N LEU A 227 26.33 -18.12 -9.56
CA LEU A 227 25.78 -19.46 -9.70
C LEU A 227 26.78 -20.27 -10.53
N MET A 228 27.16 -21.45 -10.03
CA MET A 228 28.07 -22.33 -10.75
C MET A 228 27.52 -22.55 -12.17
N PRO A 229 28.39 -22.48 -13.20
CA PRO A 229 27.93 -22.68 -14.57
C PRO A 229 27.24 -24.04 -14.71
N PRO A 230 26.22 -24.14 -15.57
CA PRO A 230 25.49 -25.38 -15.78
C PRO A 230 26.47 -26.51 -16.11
N ARG A 231 26.34 -27.62 -15.37
CA ARG A 231 27.20 -28.78 -15.46
C ARG A 231 27.21 -29.25 -16.91
N THR A 232 28.37 -29.16 -17.57
CA THR A 232 28.53 -29.62 -18.95
C THR A 232 28.13 -31.08 -19.00
N GLU A 233 27.14 -31.43 -19.81
CA GLU A 233 26.76 -32.82 -20.02
C GLU A 233 27.98 -33.58 -20.57
N GLU A 234 28.52 -34.48 -19.76
CA GLU A 234 29.54 -35.41 -20.23
C GLU A 234 28.91 -36.27 -21.32
N LYS A 235 29.33 -36.00 -22.55
CA LYS A 235 29.09 -36.81 -23.74
C LYS A 235 29.33 -38.28 -23.38
N LYS A 236 28.26 -39.06 -23.22
CA LYS A 236 28.32 -40.52 -23.04
C LYS A 236 29.18 -41.09 -24.17
N LYS A 237 30.41 -41.49 -23.84
CA LYS A 237 31.26 -42.27 -24.74
C LYS A 237 30.59 -43.64 -24.88
N ASN A 238 30.29 -43.99 -26.12
CA ASN A 238 29.94 -45.34 -26.55
C ASN A 238 30.94 -46.34 -25.96
N LEU A 239 30.47 -47.16 -25.02
CA LEU A 239 31.11 -48.41 -24.66
C LEU A 239 30.31 -49.51 -25.36
N GLU A 240 30.79 -49.85 -26.55
CA GLU A 240 30.60 -51.17 -27.13
C GLU A 240 31.18 -52.19 -26.14
N THR A 241 30.32 -52.92 -25.43
CA THR A 241 30.68 -54.19 -24.80
C THR A 241 29.48 -55.13 -24.87
N ASP A 242 29.55 -55.97 -25.89
CA ASP A 242 29.43 -57.43 -25.81
C ASP A 242 28.08 -58.03 -25.40
N PHE A 243 27.25 -58.28 -26.42
CA PHE A 243 26.19 -59.26 -26.39
C PHE A 243 26.79 -60.68 -26.31
N GLY A 244 26.86 -61.29 -25.13
CA GLY A 244 27.21 -62.71 -25.06
C GLY A 244 27.33 -63.33 -23.67
N ARG A 245 26.46 -64.32 -23.41
CA ARG A 245 26.51 -65.35 -22.35
C ARG A 245 26.21 -64.92 -20.90
N GLY A 246 25.11 -65.47 -20.37
CA GLY A 246 24.93 -65.58 -18.92
C GLY A 246 23.51 -65.78 -18.39
N PHE A 247 22.52 -66.19 -19.19
CA PHE A 247 21.23 -66.64 -18.65
C PHE A 247 21.35 -68.09 -18.15
N SER A 248 21.89 -68.26 -16.95
CA SER A 248 21.66 -69.47 -16.16
C SER A 248 20.38 -69.30 -15.34
N ARG A 249 19.39 -70.11 -15.73
CA ARG A 249 18.25 -70.57 -14.93
C ARG A 249 18.69 -70.87 -13.49
N ASP A 250 17.87 -70.46 -12.53
CA ASP A 250 17.38 -71.30 -11.42
C ASP A 250 16.79 -70.40 -10.32
N LEU A 251 15.49 -70.11 -10.39
CA LEU A 251 14.67 -69.68 -9.25
C LEU A 251 13.22 -70.17 -9.46
N ASP A 252 13.06 -71.50 -9.46
CA ASP A 252 11.83 -72.14 -8.97
C ASP A 252 11.93 -72.19 -7.45
N GLY A 253 10.95 -71.62 -6.73
CA GLY A 253 10.94 -71.65 -5.27
C GLY A 253 9.77 -70.91 -4.63
N GLU A 254 8.63 -71.61 -4.56
CA GLU A 254 7.60 -71.56 -3.52
C GLU A 254 6.95 -70.20 -3.14
N ILE A 255 5.72 -70.01 -3.61
CA ILE A 255 4.74 -69.09 -3.00
C ILE A 255 3.87 -69.93 -2.04
N PRO A 256 3.93 -69.72 -0.71
CA PRO A 256 3.01 -70.38 0.20
C PRO A 256 1.71 -69.59 0.35
N PHE A 257 0.59 -70.32 0.37
CA PHE A 257 -0.77 -69.84 0.67
C PHE A 257 -0.93 -69.45 2.14
#